data_AF-A0A963LH31-F1
#
_entry.id   AF-A0A963LH31-F1
#
_cell.length_a   1.000
_cell.length_b   1.000
_cell.length_c   1.000
_cell.angle_alpha   90.00
_cell.angle_beta   90.00
_cell.angle_gamma   90.00
#
_symmetry.space_group_name_H-M   'P 1'
#
loop_
_entity.id
_entity.type
_entity.pdbx_description
1 polymer ?
#
loop_
_entity_poly.entity_id
_entity_poly.type
_entity_poly.pdbx_seq_one_letter_code
_entity_poly.pdbx_strand_id
1 'polypeptide(L)'
;LIIRGVNVYPSQIEAVLVGRPGIAPHYQLVVERAGHLDAVTIEVEAAPGVPSDGYAAIAGDVRHHVKSLVGITTTVRVLQPGEVPRSQGKAVRVRDLRPKGA
;
A
#
# COMPACT_ATOMS: atom_id res chain seq x y z
N LEU A 1 -7.39 -6.92 8.29
CA LEU A 1 -6.00 -7.39 8.47
C LEU A 1 -5.60 -7.09 9.89
N ILE A 2 -4.84 -7.96 10.55
CA ILE A 2 -4.24 -7.67 11.86
C ILE A 2 -2.75 -7.52 11.61
N ILE A 3 -2.19 -6.34 11.90
CA ILE A 3 -0.78 -6.02 11.69
C ILE A 3 -0.21 -5.57 13.03
N ARG A 4 0.63 -6.41 13.64
CA ARG A 4 1.27 -6.12 14.94
C ARG A 4 0.28 -5.69 16.03
N GLY A 5 -0.87 -6.37 16.09
CA GLY A 5 -1.94 -6.09 17.07
C GLY A 5 -2.93 -4.99 16.66
N VAL A 6 -2.73 -4.33 15.52
CA VAL A 6 -3.63 -3.29 15.02
C VAL A 6 -4.57 -3.86 13.94
N ASN A 7 -5.86 -3.60 14.08
CA ASN A 7 -6.86 -3.90 13.04
C ASN A 7 -6.78 -2.86 11.92
N VAL A 8 -6.51 -3.33 10.71
CA VAL A 8 -6.33 -2.51 9.51
C VAL A 8 -7.33 -2.95 8.45
N TYR A 9 -8.10 -1.98 7.95
CA TYR A 9 -9.04 -2.18 6.84
C TYR A 9 -8.49 -1.53 5.57
N PRO A 10 -8.57 -2.19 4.40
CA PRO A 10 -8.08 -1.61 3.14
C PRO A 10 -8.69 -0.24 2.82
N SER A 11 -9.95 0.00 3.18
CA SER A 11 -10.63 1.28 3.01
C SER A 11 -9.98 2.44 3.75
N GLN A 12 -9.30 2.19 4.88
CA GLN A 12 -8.54 3.22 5.59
C GLN A 12 -7.30 3.65 4.80
N ILE A 13 -6.61 2.70 4.17
CA ILE A 13 -5.47 3.01 3.30
C ILE A 13 -5.97 3.71 2.04
N GLU A 14 -7.08 3.26 1.45
CA GLU A 14 -7.72 3.92 0.32
C GLU A 14 -8.06 5.38 0.61
N ALA A 15 -8.63 5.67 1.78
CA ALA A 15 -8.93 7.04 2.21
C ALA A 15 -7.66 7.90 2.35
N VAL A 16 -6.51 7.31 2.68
CA VAL A 16 -5.23 8.02 2.66
C VAL A 16 -4.80 8.33 1.23
N LEU A 17 -4.97 7.40 0.29
CA LEU A 17 -4.46 7.53 -1.08
C LEU A 17 -5.35 8.39 -2.00
N VAL A 18 -6.67 8.31 -1.82
CA VAL A 18 -7.65 9.00 -2.68
C VAL A 18 -7.47 10.52 -2.57
N GLY A 19 -7.45 11.18 -3.73
CA GLY A 19 -7.35 12.63 -3.83
C GLY A 19 -5.94 13.20 -3.63
N ARG A 20 -4.92 12.35 -3.38
CA ARG A 20 -3.53 12.82 -3.30
C ARG A 20 -2.95 13.12 -4.68
N PRO A 21 -2.24 14.26 -4.83
CA PRO A 21 -1.54 14.57 -6.07
C PRO A 21 -0.53 13.50 -6.46
N GLY A 22 -0.51 13.13 -7.74
CA GLY A 22 0.48 12.21 -8.29
C GLY A 22 0.22 10.72 -8.01
N ILE A 23 -0.93 10.36 -7.43
CA ILE A 23 -1.32 8.97 -7.15
C ILE A 23 -2.52 8.58 -8.02
N ALA A 24 -2.44 7.41 -8.65
CA ALA A 24 -3.56 6.80 -9.34
C ALA A 24 -4.45 5.98 -8.36
N PRO A 25 -5.72 5.66 -8.71
CA PRO A 25 -6.63 4.93 -7.83
C PRO A 25 -6.31 3.43 -7.68
N HIS A 26 -5.11 3.01 -8.11
CA HIS A 26 -4.66 1.62 -8.13
C HIS A 26 -3.62 1.41 -7.03
N TYR A 27 -3.96 0.50 -6.10
CA TYR A 27 -3.09 0.12 -5.00
C TYR A 27 -3.33 -1.34 -4.60
N GLN A 28 -2.31 -1.93 -3.98
CA GLN A 28 -2.35 -3.24 -3.38
C GLN A 28 -1.55 -3.24 -2.06
N LEU A 29 -2.10 -3.89 -1.04
CA LEU A 29 -1.42 -4.16 0.22
C LEU A 29 -0.75 -5.52 0.14
N VAL A 30 0.57 -5.55 0.21
CA VAL A 30 1.35 -6.79 0.29
C VAL A 30 1.69 -7.01 1.75
N VAL A 31 1.24 -8.14 2.28
CA VAL A 31 1.45 -8.50 3.69
C VAL A 31 2.38 -9.69 3.74
N GLU A 32 3.50 -9.52 4.43
CA GLU A 32 4.58 -10.50 4.52
C GLU A 32 4.99 -10.68 5.98
N ARG A 33 5.74 -11.74 6.27
CA ARG A 33 6.34 -11.96 7.57
C ARG A 33 7.84 -11.67 7.51
N ALA A 34 8.28 -10.64 8.21
CA ALA A 34 9.69 -10.28 8.38
C ALA A 34 10.16 -10.76 9.76
N GLY A 35 10.80 -11.94 9.80
CA GLY A 35 11.13 -12.61 11.06
C GLY A 35 9.87 -13.00 11.83
N HIS A 36 9.69 -12.42 13.03
CA HIS A 36 8.51 -12.68 13.87
C HIS A 36 7.39 -11.63 13.71
N LEU A 37 7.61 -10.60 12.91
CA LEU A 37 6.69 -9.47 12.79
C LEU A 37 6.03 -9.45 11.41
N ASP A 38 4.76 -9.06 11.39
CA ASP A 38 4.08 -8.73 10.14
C ASP A 38 4.67 -7.42 9.57
N ALA A 39 4.94 -7.43 8.27
CA ALA A 39 5.34 -6.29 7.48
C ALA A 39 4.28 -6.02 6.41
N VAL A 40 4.03 -4.74 6.14
CA VAL A 40 3.08 -4.31 5.12
C VAL A 40 3.78 -3.38 4.16
N THR A 41 3.70 -3.72 2.88
CA THR A 41 4.11 -2.88 1.77
C THR A 41 2.86 -2.39 1.05
N ILE A 42 2.74 -1.07 0.90
CA ILE A 42 1.71 -0.44 0.08
C ILE A 42 2.32 -0.22 -1.29
N GLU A 43 1.88 -1.00 -2.27
CA GLU A 43 2.20 -0.80 -3.69
C GLU A 43 1.11 0.11 -4.27
N VAL A 44 1.50 1.27 -4.80
CA VAL A 44 0.57 2.26 -5.37
C VAL A 44 1.10 2.74 -6.70
N GLU A 45 0.22 2.96 -7.67
CA GLU A 45 0.63 3.51 -8.96
C GLU A 45 0.75 5.04 -8.91
N ALA A 46 1.78 5.57 -9.54
CA ALA A 46 1.85 6.99 -9.84
C ALA A 46 0.77 7.35 -10.87
N ALA A 47 0.27 8.59 -10.81
CA ALA A 47 -0.57 9.12 -11.88
C ALA A 47 0.23 9.21 -13.21
N PRO A 48 -0.43 9.07 -14.37
CA PRO A 48 0.24 9.23 -15.66
C PRO A 48 0.96 10.57 -15.76
N GLY A 49 2.21 10.56 -16.25
CA GLY A 49 3.04 11.76 -16.41
C GLY A 49 3.83 12.18 -15.17
N VAL A 50 3.70 11.48 -14.04
CA VAL A 50 4.56 11.70 -12.87
C VAL A 50 5.95 11.09 -13.14
N PRO A 51 7.03 11.89 -13.08
CA PRO A 51 8.38 11.38 -13.25
C PRO A 51 8.83 10.55 -12.03
N SER A 52 9.73 9.58 -12.27
CA SER A 52 10.18 8.62 -11.25
C SER A 52 11.03 9.24 -10.13
N ASP A 53 11.62 10.41 -10.36
CA ASP A 53 12.32 11.21 -9.35
C ASP A 53 11.38 11.69 -8.23
N GLY A 54 10.09 11.93 -8.54
CA GLY A 54 9.05 12.31 -7.59
C GLY A 54 8.56 11.17 -6.70
N TYR A 55 8.88 9.91 -7.03
CA TYR A 55 8.32 8.73 -6.36
C TYR A 55 8.74 8.63 -4.90
N ALA A 56 9.98 9.02 -4.58
CA ALA A 56 10.48 9.01 -3.20
C ALA A 56 9.71 9.98 -2.29
N ALA A 57 9.37 11.17 -2.82
CA ALA A 57 8.59 12.17 -2.10
C ALA A 57 7.15 11.67 -1.85
N ILE A 58 6.50 11.12 -2.88
CA ILE A 58 5.16 10.53 -2.78
C ILE A 58 5.15 9.39 -1.76
N ALA A 59 6.11 8.48 -1.84
CA ALA A 59 6.23 7.37 -0.89
C ALA A 59 6.40 7.84 0.55
N GLY A 60 7.23 8.87 0.77
CA GLY A 60 7.45 9.49 2.07
C GLY A 60 6.17 10.11 2.65
N ASP A 61 5.43 10.85 1.82
CA ASP A 61 4.18 11.49 2.20
C ASP A 61 3.09 10.48 2.57
N VAL A 62 2.89 9.45 1.74
CA VAL A 62 1.95 8.35 2.02
C VAL A 62 2.33 7.64 3.31
N ARG A 63 3.62 7.29 3.48
CA ARG A 63 4.11 6.61 4.69
C ARG A 63 3.82 7.44 5.94
N HIS A 64 4.07 8.74 5.90
CA HIS A 64 3.80 9.65 7.00
C HIS A 64 2.31 9.65 7.37
N HIS A 65 1.43 9.81 6.39
CA HIS A 65 0.00 9.87 6.63
C HIS A 65 -0.60 8.55 7.08
N VAL A 66 -0.15 7.41 6.54
CA VAL A 66 -0.56 6.09 7.02
C VAL A 66 -0.17 5.92 8.49
N LYS A 67 1.05 6.33 8.87
CA LYS A 67 1.48 6.25 10.26
C LYS A 67 0.62 7.13 11.17
N SER A 68 0.32 8.35 10.75
CA SER A 68 -0.43 9.33 11.54
C SER A 68 -1.93 8.98 11.66
N LEU A 69 -2.56 8.49 10.59
CA LEU A 69 -4.01 8.27 10.53
C LEU A 69 -4.43 6.82 10.85
N VAL A 70 -3.59 5.84 10.49
CA VAL A 70 -3.89 4.40 10.67
C VAL A 70 -3.08 3.80 11.82
N GLY A 71 -1.95 4.41 12.20
CA GLY A 71 -1.15 3.99 13.35
C GLY A 71 -0.09 2.91 13.05
N ILE A 72 -0.09 2.35 11.84
CA ILE A 72 0.84 1.28 11.44
C ILE A 72 2.09 1.80 10.75
N THR A 73 3.19 1.08 10.91
CA THR A 73 4.41 1.31 10.12
C THR A 73 4.35 0.48 8.85
N THR A 74 4.53 1.13 7.70
CA THR A 74 4.48 0.49 6.37
C THR A 74 5.67 0.90 5.51
N THR A 75 6.02 0.05 4.57
CA THR A 75 6.82 0.42 3.39
C THR A 75 5.86 0.91 2.30
N VAL A 76 6.26 1.90 1.51
CA VAL A 76 5.48 2.37 0.36
C VAL A 76 6.35 2.25 -0.88
N ARG A 77 5.82 1.60 -1.92
CA ARG A 77 6.44 1.49 -3.24
C ARG A 77 5.53 2.16 -4.24
N VAL A 78 6.05 3.21 -4.88
CA VAL A 78 5.37 3.86 -6.00
C VAL A 78 5.81 3.15 -7.28
N LEU A 79 4.84 2.65 -8.02
CA LEU A 79 5.01 1.87 -9.24
C LEU A 79 4.61 2.69 -10.46
N GLN A 80 5.05 2.26 -11.64
CA GLN A 80 4.62 2.88 -12.88
C GLN A 80 3.14 2.57 -13.17
N PRO A 81 2.45 3.43 -13.93
CA PRO A 81 1.08 3.18 -14.34
C PRO A 81 0.93 1.80 -15.02
N GLY A 82 -0.01 0.98 -14.54
CA GLY A 82 -0.28 -0.35 -15.07
C GLY A 82 0.50 -1.51 -14.43
N GLU A 83 1.42 -1.25 -13.49
CA GLU A 83 2.18 -2.31 -12.81
C GLU A 83 1.41 -2.99 -11.67
N VAL A 84 0.41 -2.33 -11.07
CA VAL A 84 -0.40 -2.95 -10.01
C VAL A 84 -1.36 -3.96 -10.65
N PRO A 85 -1.38 -5.23 -10.17
CA PRO A 85 -2.22 -6.27 -10.77
C PRO A 85 -3.71 -5.88 -10.80
N ARG A 86 -4.28 -5.85 -12.00
CA ARG A 86 -5.72 -5.66 -12.20
C ARG A 86 -6.45 -6.97 -11.98
N SER A 87 -7.42 -6.98 -11.07
CA SER A 87 -8.27 -8.16 -10.87
C SER A 87 -9.34 -8.20 -11.96
N GLN A 88 -9.54 -9.32 -12.65
CA GLN A 88 -10.60 -9.51 -13.67
C GLN A 88 -12.03 -9.59 -13.08
N GLY A 89 -12.20 -9.24 -11.81
CA GLY A 89 -13.46 -9.30 -11.08
C GLY A 89 -13.40 -8.43 -9.83
N LYS A 90 -13.70 -8.98 -8.64
CA LYS A 90 -13.58 -8.24 -7.38
C LYS A 90 -12.13 -7.77 -7.19
N ALA A 91 -11.93 -6.48 -6.96
CA ALA A 91 -10.61 -5.92 -6.71
C ALA A 91 -9.99 -6.56 -5.46
N VAL A 92 -8.87 -7.26 -5.64
CA VAL A 92 -8.10 -7.86 -4.54
C VAL A 92 -7.12 -6.81 -4.03
N ARG A 93 -7.55 -6.04 -3.02
CA ARG A 93 -6.74 -4.99 -2.40
C ARG A 93 -5.62 -5.54 -1.51
N VAL A 94 -5.62 -6.83 -1.20
CA VAL A 94 -4.69 -7.44 -0.25
C VAL A 94 -4.09 -8.73 -0.82
N ARG A 95 -2.76 -8.75 -0.92
CA ARG A 95 -1.96 -9.94 -1.22
C ARG A 95 -1.28 -10.39 0.07
N ASP A 96 -1.90 -11.37 0.74
CA ASP A 96 -1.36 -11.97 1.96
C ASP A 96 -0.38 -13.09 1.60
N LEU A 97 0.91 -12.81 1.74
CA LEU A 97 2.04 -13.72 1.49
C LEU A 97 2.60 -14.29 2.80
N ARG A 98 1.95 -14.06 3.94
CA ARG A 98 2.35 -14.71 5.18
C ARG A 98 2.23 -16.23 5.01
N PRO A 99 3.14 -17.01 5.63
CA PRO A 99 3.05 -18.47 5.55
C PRO A 99 1.68 -18.90 6.08
N LYS A 100 0.88 -19.50 5.21
CA LYS A 100 -0.36 -20.18 5.59
C LYS A 100 0.07 -21.31 6.50
N GLY A 101 -0.47 -21.36 7.72
CA GLY A 101 -0.07 -22.33 8.74
C GLY A 101 0.05 -23.74 8.16
N ALA A 102 1.14 -24.41 8.50
CA ALA A 102 1.26 -25.86 8.37
C ALA A 102 0.25 -26.53 9.31
#